data_AF-A0AAN4YWE4-F1
#
_entry.id   AF-A0AAN4YWE4-F1
#
_cell.length_a   1.000
_cell.length_b   1.000
_cell.length_c   1.000
_cell.angle_alpha   90.00
_cell.angle_beta   90.00
_cell.angle_gamma   90.00
#
_symmetry.space_group_name_H-M   'P 1'
#
loop_
_entity.id
_entity.type
_entity.pdbx_description
1 polymer ?
#
loop_
_entity_poly.entity_id
_entity_poly.type
_entity_poly.pdbx_seq_one_letter_code
_entity_poly.pdbx_strand_id
1 'polypeptide(L)'
;MAATLQHAHPVLSAASSSGFRESGLQSLRCLEGDEGPSPIVAVRSAGLSLESVIGYCEDSDADDETATGEPGIRSLVTEEYLQMLVAISNERFSINTERKERFRENLLGLCSANRGPKTNKKTKPPGWEDAQTRRERMKAEGLMRKKLLQDQAKGNEPRDTLQATKEP
;
A
#
# COMPACT_ATOMS: atom_id res chain seq x y z
N MET A 1 -14.15 1.59 -2.17
CA MET A 1 -14.83 0.28 -2.07
C MET A 1 -13.75 -0.80 -1.97
N ALA A 2 -13.95 -1.83 -1.15
CA ALA A 2 -13.02 -2.94 -1.02
C ALA A 2 -13.73 -4.25 -1.37
N ALA A 3 -12.99 -5.22 -1.92
CA ALA A 3 -13.56 -6.47 -2.43
C ALA A 3 -14.05 -7.42 -1.32
N THR A 4 -13.45 -7.35 -0.14
CA THR A 4 -13.87 -8.07 1.07
C THR A 4 -13.50 -7.27 2.32
N LEU A 5 -13.95 -7.70 3.49
CA LEU A 5 -13.53 -7.12 4.78
C LEU A 5 -12.01 -7.15 4.97
N GLN A 6 -11.34 -8.22 4.54
CA GLN A 6 -9.89 -8.33 4.65
C GLN A 6 -9.17 -7.25 3.81
N HIS A 7 -9.73 -6.89 2.66
CA HIS A 7 -9.21 -5.80 1.82
C HIS A 7 -9.52 -4.41 2.38
N ALA A 8 -10.51 -4.28 3.27
CA ALA A 8 -10.82 -3.01 3.94
C ALA A 8 -9.83 -2.69 5.07
N HIS A 9 -9.23 -3.70 5.71
CA HIS A 9 -8.34 -3.51 6.87
C HIS A 9 -7.11 -2.64 6.57
N PRO A 10 -6.35 -2.83 5.47
CA PRO A 10 -5.23 -1.93 5.14
C PRO A 10 -5.66 -0.48 4.96
N VAL A 11 -6.86 -0.24 4.41
CA VAL A 11 -7.40 1.12 4.21
C VAL A 11 -7.72 1.77 5.56
N LEU A 12 -8.40 1.05 6.45
CA LEU A 12 -8.74 1.53 7.78
C LEU A 12 -7.48 1.78 8.64
N SER A 13 -6.50 0.87 8.55
CA SER A 13 -5.23 0.99 9.27
C SER A 13 -4.43 2.21 8.79
N ALA A 14 -4.30 2.39 7.47
CA ALA A 14 -3.66 3.57 6.88
C ALA A 14 -4.39 4.87 7.26
N ALA A 15 -5.72 4.85 7.27
CA ALA A 15 -6.52 6.02 7.65
C ALA A 15 -6.27 6.42 9.12
N SER A 16 -6.31 5.44 10.03
CA SER A 16 -6.08 5.65 11.46
C SER A 16 -4.66 6.18 11.75
N SER A 17 -3.62 5.57 11.17
CA SER A 17 -2.23 6.01 11.38
C SER A 17 -1.94 7.39 10.77
N SER A 18 -2.72 7.81 9.77
CA SER A 18 -2.57 9.12 9.13
C SER A 18 -3.45 10.23 9.73
N GLY A 19 -4.20 9.94 10.80
CA GLY A 19 -4.97 10.93 11.55
C GLY A 19 -6.42 11.10 11.10
N PHE A 20 -6.94 10.20 10.25
CA PHE A 20 -8.35 10.15 9.87
C PHE A 20 -9.14 9.29 10.86
N ARG A 21 -9.25 9.73 12.11
CA ARG A 21 -9.82 8.96 13.23
C ARG A 21 -11.31 8.65 13.10
N GLU A 22 -12.05 9.43 12.33
CA GLU A 22 -13.49 9.23 12.06
C GLU A 22 -13.75 8.31 10.86
N SER A 23 -12.71 7.61 10.40
CA SER A 23 -12.82 6.64 9.31
C SER A 23 -13.44 5.34 9.79
N GLY A 24 -14.23 4.70 8.92
CA GLY A 24 -14.91 3.45 9.26
C GLY A 24 -15.64 2.84 8.07
N LEU A 25 -16.31 1.72 8.30
CA LEU A 25 -17.25 1.16 7.33
C LEU A 25 -18.51 2.03 7.27
N GLN A 26 -18.96 2.36 6.07
CA GLN A 26 -20.14 3.21 5.87
C GLN A 26 -21.45 2.48 6.19
N SER A 27 -21.49 1.16 5.98
CA SER A 27 -22.64 0.32 6.30
C SER A 27 -22.15 -1.11 6.56
N LEU A 28 -22.87 -1.84 7.42
CA LEU A 28 -22.65 -3.26 7.67
C LEU A 28 -23.53 -4.15 6.77
N ARG A 29 -24.46 -3.57 6.00
CA ARG A 29 -25.33 -4.32 5.06
C ARG A 29 -24.55 -5.07 3.99
N CYS A 30 -23.31 -4.65 3.74
CA CYS A 30 -22.37 -5.36 2.89
C CYS A 30 -21.90 -6.71 3.47
N LEU A 31 -22.40 -7.18 4.62
CA LEU A 31 -22.08 -8.49 5.19
C LEU A 31 -23.18 -9.54 4.96
N GLU A 32 -24.35 -9.11 4.48
CA GLU A 32 -25.58 -9.92 4.44
C GLU A 32 -26.06 -10.22 3.00
N GLY A 33 -25.30 -9.80 1.98
CA GLY A 33 -25.69 -9.95 0.56
C GLY A 33 -25.33 -11.30 -0.04
N ASP A 34 -26.24 -11.84 -0.86
CA ASP A 34 -26.11 -13.12 -1.58
C ASP A 34 -24.96 -13.13 -2.62
N GLU A 35 -24.54 -11.93 -3.08
CA GLU A 35 -23.37 -11.75 -3.98
C GLU A 35 -22.02 -11.61 -3.24
N GLY A 36 -21.99 -11.79 -1.92
CA GLY A 36 -20.78 -11.70 -1.11
C GLY A 36 -20.42 -10.27 -0.65
N PRO A 37 -19.47 -10.12 0.29
CA PRO A 37 -19.34 -8.87 1.03
C PRO A 37 -18.51 -7.80 0.32
N SER A 38 -19.15 -6.67 -0.05
CA SER A 38 -18.52 -5.51 -0.72
C SER A 38 -18.47 -4.25 0.16
N PRO A 39 -17.57 -4.20 1.17
CA PRO A 39 -17.54 -3.08 2.10
C PRO A 39 -17.14 -1.75 1.47
N ILE A 40 -17.86 -0.70 1.86
CA ILE A 40 -17.49 0.69 1.58
C ILE A 40 -16.81 1.28 2.81
N VAL A 41 -15.54 1.63 2.67
CA VAL A 41 -14.75 2.34 3.68
C VAL A 41 -14.88 3.84 3.44
N ALA A 42 -15.33 4.58 4.44
CA ALA A 42 -15.34 6.03 4.45
C ALA A 42 -14.11 6.53 5.23
N VAL A 43 -13.28 7.34 4.58
CA VAL A 43 -12.13 8.00 5.20
C VAL A 43 -12.50 9.45 5.48
N ARG A 44 -12.54 9.86 6.76
CA ARG A 44 -13.04 11.17 7.19
C ARG A 44 -12.01 11.93 8.01
N SER A 45 -11.85 13.22 7.69
CA SER A 45 -10.99 14.13 8.43
C SER A 45 -11.68 14.56 9.73
N ALA A 46 -11.04 14.31 10.87
CA ALA A 46 -11.51 14.78 12.16
C ALA A 46 -10.96 16.19 12.46
N GLY A 47 -11.84 17.11 12.87
CA GLY A 47 -11.48 18.40 13.47
C GLY A 47 -10.81 19.41 12.55
N LEU A 48 -10.99 19.30 11.23
CA LEU A 48 -10.40 20.23 10.24
C LEU A 48 -11.44 21.09 9.51
N SER A 49 -12.74 20.87 9.72
CA SER A 49 -13.79 21.75 9.18
C SER A 49 -13.86 23.05 9.97
N LEU A 50 -13.87 24.19 9.28
CA LEU A 50 -14.18 25.50 9.84
C LEU A 50 -15.53 25.94 9.29
N GLU A 51 -16.47 26.20 10.18
CA GLU A 51 -17.79 26.74 9.84
C GLU A 51 -18.01 27.98 10.71
N SER A 52 -18.31 29.11 10.08
CA SER A 52 -18.61 30.37 10.75
C SER A 52 -19.57 31.19 9.91
N VAL A 53 -20.55 31.81 10.56
CA VAL A 53 -21.50 32.71 9.91
C VAL A 53 -20.84 34.07 9.75
N ILE A 54 -20.61 34.50 8.50
CA ILE A 54 -19.94 35.78 8.18
C ILE A 54 -20.89 36.88 7.70
N GLY A 55 -22.13 36.53 7.37
CA GLY A 55 -23.09 37.45 6.79
C GLY A 55 -24.43 36.77 6.53
N TYR A 56 -25.39 37.56 6.06
CA TYR A 56 -26.69 37.08 5.61
C TYR A 56 -27.13 37.84 4.36
N CYS A 57 -28.11 37.29 3.66
CA CYS A 57 -28.73 37.94 2.50
C CYS A 57 -30.01 38.62 2.97
N GLU A 58 -30.15 39.92 2.71
CA GLU A 58 -31.41 40.63 2.87
C GLU A 58 -32.25 40.38 1.62
N ASP A 59 -33.42 39.77 1.81
CA ASP A 59 -34.43 39.70 0.76
C ASP A 59 -34.95 41.12 0.51
N SER A 60 -34.94 41.57 -0.76
CA SER A 60 -35.62 42.81 -1.13
C SER A 60 -37.10 42.64 -0.83
N ASP A 61 -37.69 43.54 -0.04
CA ASP A 61 -39.12 43.52 0.30
C ASP A 61 -39.95 43.30 -0.97
N ALA A 62 -40.70 42.19 -1.01
CA ALA A 62 -41.45 41.74 -2.19
C ALA A 62 -42.59 42.68 -2.62
N ASP A 63 -42.82 43.76 -1.87
CA ASP A 63 -43.87 44.76 -2.13
C ASP A 63 -43.36 46.00 -2.88
N ASP A 64 -42.05 46.11 -3.16
CA ASP A 64 -41.51 47.17 -4.01
C ASP A 64 -41.37 46.68 -5.46
N GLU A 65 -42.42 46.88 -6.28
CA GLU A 65 -42.44 46.58 -7.72
C GLU A 65 -41.35 47.35 -8.52
N THR A 66 -40.59 48.24 -7.88
CA THR A 66 -39.47 48.96 -8.51
C THR A 66 -38.08 48.44 -8.14
N ALA A 67 -37.97 47.46 -7.23
CA ALA A 67 -36.70 46.89 -6.81
C ALA A 67 -36.16 45.88 -7.84
N THR A 68 -35.54 46.39 -8.90
CA THR A 68 -34.68 45.59 -9.81
C THR A 68 -33.32 45.22 -9.18
N GLY A 69 -33.22 45.25 -7.85
CA GLY A 69 -31.95 45.16 -7.12
C GLY A 69 -31.59 43.73 -6.75
N GLU A 70 -30.34 43.34 -6.99
CA GLU A 70 -29.78 42.09 -6.45
C GLU A 70 -29.93 42.05 -4.92
N PRO A 71 -30.18 40.87 -4.32
CA PRO A 71 -30.38 40.77 -2.89
C PRO A 71 -29.11 41.23 -2.15
N GLY A 72 -29.28 42.15 -1.19
CA GLY A 72 -28.18 42.82 -0.51
C GLY A 72 -27.47 41.85 0.43
N ILE A 73 -26.18 41.56 0.18
CA ILE A 73 -25.38 40.74 1.11
C ILE A 73 -24.87 41.66 2.23
N ARG A 74 -25.26 41.36 3.47
CA ARG A 74 -24.84 42.10 4.66
C ARG A 74 -23.81 41.32 5.46
N SER A 75 -22.62 41.90 5.61
CA SER A 75 -21.56 41.33 6.46
C SER A 75 -21.89 41.52 7.94
N LEU A 76 -21.64 40.47 8.73
CA LEU A 76 -21.71 40.50 10.20
C LEU A 76 -20.34 40.69 10.86
N VAL A 77 -19.26 40.61 10.08
CA VAL A 77 -17.89 40.56 10.57
C VAL A 77 -17.04 41.67 9.94
N THR A 78 -15.98 42.06 10.65
CA THR A 78 -14.98 42.99 10.09
C THR A 78 -14.05 42.27 9.13
N GLU A 79 -13.34 43.05 8.31
CA GLU A 79 -12.34 42.52 7.37
C GLU A 79 -11.21 41.77 8.10
N GLU A 80 -10.76 42.28 9.24
CA GLU A 80 -9.70 41.66 10.03
C GLU A 80 -10.14 40.29 10.57
N TYR A 81 -11.41 40.16 10.95
CA TYR A 81 -11.98 38.88 11.37
C TYR A 81 -12.05 37.90 10.20
N LEU A 82 -12.46 38.36 9.01
CA LEU A 82 -12.49 37.52 7.82
C LEU A 82 -11.09 37.05 7.43
N GLN A 83 -10.09 37.94 7.46
CA GLN A 83 -8.69 37.60 7.22
C GLN A 83 -8.18 36.54 8.20
N MET A 84 -8.55 36.64 9.48
CA MET A 84 -8.23 35.64 10.49
C MET A 84 -8.87 34.28 10.17
N LEU A 85 -10.15 34.24 9.78
CA LEU A 85 -10.82 32.99 9.38
C LEU A 85 -10.14 32.33 8.18
N VAL A 86 -9.73 33.13 7.19
CA VAL A 86 -9.00 32.66 6.01
C VAL A 86 -7.64 32.08 6.42
N ALA A 87 -6.91 32.75 7.31
CA ALA A 87 -5.62 32.26 7.81
C ALA A 87 -5.76 30.89 8.51
N ILE A 88 -6.74 30.76 9.41
CA ILE A 88 -7.03 29.50 10.11
C ILE A 88 -7.43 28.40 9.11
N SER A 89 -8.25 28.73 8.11
CA SER A 89 -8.67 27.79 7.07
C SER A 89 -7.47 27.26 6.28
N ASN A 90 -6.55 28.14 5.87
CA ASN A 90 -5.35 27.77 5.13
C ASN A 90 -4.41 26.87 5.94
N GLU A 91 -4.27 27.13 7.24
CA GLU A 91 -3.51 26.25 8.14
C GLU A 91 -4.15 24.85 8.20
N ARG A 92 -5.47 24.76 8.36
CA ARG A 92 -6.21 23.49 8.37
C ARG A 92 -6.08 22.75 7.03
N PHE A 93 -6.11 23.45 5.89
CA PHE A 93 -5.86 22.86 4.57
C PHE A 93 -4.45 22.28 4.45
N SER A 94 -3.44 22.97 4.98
CA SER A 94 -2.05 22.50 4.98
C SER A 94 -1.91 21.20 5.78
N ILE A 95 -2.48 21.15 6.99
CA ILE A 95 -2.50 19.94 7.82
C ILE A 95 -3.27 18.80 7.13
N ASN A 96 -4.42 19.09 6.51
CA ASN A 96 -5.19 18.07 5.79
C ASN A 96 -4.39 17.48 4.62
N THR A 97 -3.65 18.33 3.91
CA THR A 97 -2.79 17.92 2.78
C THR A 97 -1.70 16.97 3.26
N GLU A 98 -1.02 17.29 4.36
CA GLU A 98 -0.01 16.41 4.96
C GLU A 98 -0.62 15.06 5.39
N ARG A 99 -1.81 15.06 6.01
CA ARG A 99 -2.53 13.83 6.36
C ARG A 99 -2.86 12.99 5.14
N LYS A 100 -3.31 13.60 4.04
CA LYS A 100 -3.60 12.91 2.78
C LYS A 100 -2.36 12.22 2.20
N GLU A 101 -1.21 12.90 2.20
CA GLU A 101 0.04 12.30 1.70
C GLU A 101 0.50 11.14 2.60
N ARG A 102 0.50 11.32 3.94
CA ARG A 102 0.78 10.21 4.87
C ARG A 102 -0.17 9.03 4.66
N PHE A 103 -1.46 9.28 4.42
CA PHE A 103 -2.44 8.23 4.12
C PHE A 103 -2.09 7.48 2.84
N ARG A 104 -1.74 8.21 1.78
CA ARG A 104 -1.33 7.61 0.50
C ARG A 104 -0.12 6.70 0.68
N GLU A 105 0.93 7.17 1.35
CA GLU A 105 2.16 6.40 1.59
C GLU A 105 1.87 5.14 2.42
N ASN A 106 1.13 5.28 3.53
CA ASN A 106 0.75 4.17 4.39
C ASN A 106 -0.11 3.14 3.65
N LEU A 107 -1.08 3.59 2.86
CA LEU A 107 -1.95 2.72 2.07
C LEU A 107 -1.14 1.90 1.06
N LEU A 108 -0.26 2.55 0.30
CA LEU A 108 0.60 1.88 -0.67
C LEU A 108 1.56 0.89 0.02
N GLY A 109 2.12 1.26 1.17
CA GLY A 109 2.98 0.40 1.97
C GLY A 109 2.25 -0.87 2.43
N LEU A 110 1.09 -0.72 3.06
CA LEU A 110 0.30 -1.85 3.59
C LEU A 110 -0.24 -2.74 2.48
N CYS A 111 -0.77 -2.17 1.38
CA CYS A 111 -1.25 -2.93 0.24
C CYS A 111 -0.13 -3.65 -0.54
N SER A 112 1.12 -3.20 -0.42
CA SER A 112 2.28 -3.87 -1.03
C SER A 112 2.89 -4.94 -0.13
N ALA A 113 2.75 -4.81 1.19
CA ALA A 113 3.22 -5.80 2.17
C ALA A 113 2.28 -7.01 2.30
N ASN A 114 0.98 -6.81 2.06
CA ASN A 114 -0.04 -7.87 2.16
C ASN A 114 -0.15 -8.75 0.91
N ARG A 115 0.52 -8.36 -0.19
CA ARG A 115 0.85 -9.30 -1.28
C ARG A 115 2.04 -10.09 -0.76
N GLY A 116 1.92 -11.42 -0.67
CA GLY A 116 2.90 -12.32 -0.06
C GLY A 116 4.37 -12.05 -0.44
N PRO A 117 5.31 -12.72 0.24
CA PRO A 117 6.72 -12.31 0.34
C PRO A 117 7.24 -11.80 -0.99
N LYS A 118 7.64 -10.51 -1.01
CA LYS A 118 8.30 -9.87 -2.15
C LYS A 118 9.37 -10.81 -2.68
N THR A 119 9.07 -11.54 -3.74
CA THR A 119 10.10 -12.22 -4.50
C THR A 119 10.94 -11.10 -5.12
N ASN A 120 12.19 -11.03 -4.64
CA ASN A 120 13.28 -10.23 -5.19
C ASN A 120 13.33 -8.73 -4.84
N LYS A 121 13.56 -8.43 -3.56
CA LYS A 121 14.80 -7.74 -3.22
C LYS A 121 15.50 -8.54 -2.12
N LYS A 122 16.23 -9.58 -2.55
CA LYS A 122 17.27 -10.18 -1.71
C LYS A 122 18.35 -9.11 -1.55
N THR A 123 18.24 -8.28 -0.52
CA THR A 123 19.44 -7.71 0.09
C THR A 123 20.24 -8.93 0.54
N LYS A 124 21.32 -9.24 -0.20
CA LYS A 124 22.18 -10.39 0.09
C LYS A 124 22.59 -10.30 1.57
N PRO A 125 22.48 -11.39 2.36
CA PRO A 125 22.99 -11.40 3.72
C PRO A 125 24.46 -10.92 3.73
N PRO A 126 24.89 -10.12 4.72
CA PRO A 126 26.28 -9.71 4.81
C PRO A 126 27.17 -10.97 4.90
N GLY A 127 28.08 -11.14 3.94
CA GLY A 127 28.92 -12.34 3.81
C GLY A 127 28.48 -13.36 2.76
N TRP A 128 27.40 -13.12 2.01
CA TRP A 128 26.99 -13.99 0.91
C TRP A 128 27.88 -13.79 -0.33
N GLU A 129 28.69 -14.81 -0.66
CA GLU A 129 29.62 -14.82 -1.79
C GLU A 129 28.95 -14.41 -3.12
N ASP A 130 29.70 -13.72 -3.98
CA ASP A 130 29.20 -13.29 -5.27
C ASP A 130 28.85 -14.48 -6.18
N ALA A 131 27.86 -14.26 -7.05
CA ALA A 131 27.28 -15.31 -7.88
C ALA A 131 28.31 -15.99 -8.80
N GLN A 132 29.35 -15.25 -9.21
CA GLN A 132 30.46 -15.77 -10.00
C GLN A 132 31.35 -16.68 -9.16
N THR A 133 31.75 -16.26 -7.96
CA THR A 133 32.56 -17.04 -7.01
C THR A 133 31.89 -18.37 -6.65
N ARG A 134 30.58 -18.35 -6.40
CA ARG A 134 29.80 -19.58 -6.13
C ARG A 134 29.82 -20.54 -7.32
N ARG A 135 29.68 -20.02 -8.55
CA ARG A 135 29.63 -20.82 -9.77
C ARG A 135 30.97 -21.49 -10.06
N GLU A 136 32.06 -20.79 -9.81
CA GLU A 136 33.42 -21.31 -9.96
C GLU A 136 33.73 -22.41 -8.95
N ARG A 137 33.36 -22.20 -7.67
CA ARG A 137 33.50 -23.24 -6.64
C ARG A 137 32.75 -24.52 -6.99
N MET A 138 31.48 -24.40 -7.39
CA MET A 138 30.68 -25.57 -7.78
C MET A 138 31.23 -26.29 -9.01
N LYS A 139 31.82 -25.56 -9.98
CA LYS A 139 32.50 -26.18 -11.12
C LYS A 139 33.75 -26.95 -10.68
N ALA A 140 34.56 -26.39 -9.79
CA ALA A 140 35.77 -27.03 -9.29
C ALA A 140 35.45 -28.30 -8.49
N GLU A 141 34.50 -28.22 -7.54
CA GLU A 141 34.05 -29.36 -6.74
C GLU A 141 33.42 -30.46 -7.63
N GLY A 142 32.60 -30.08 -8.61
CA GLY A 142 32.02 -31.00 -9.57
C GLY A 142 33.06 -31.72 -10.43
N LEU A 143 34.10 -30.99 -10.86
CA LEU A 143 35.19 -31.56 -11.65
C LEU A 143 36.03 -32.55 -10.84
N MET A 144 36.31 -32.26 -9.57
CA MET A 144 37.01 -33.19 -8.68
C MET A 144 36.19 -34.46 -8.42
N ARG A 145 34.89 -34.31 -8.17
CA ARG A 145 33.99 -35.45 -7.96
C ARG A 145 33.93 -36.36 -9.19
N LYS A 146 33.92 -35.77 -10.39
CA LYS A 146 33.95 -36.52 -11.65
C LYS A 146 35.25 -37.29 -11.86
N LYS A 147 36.41 -36.71 -11.49
CA LYS A 147 37.71 -37.41 -11.57
C LYS A 147 37.76 -38.63 -10.64
N LEU A 148 37.35 -38.45 -9.38
CA LEU A 148 37.28 -39.55 -8.41
C LEU A 148 36.40 -40.73 -8.88
N LEU A 149 35.26 -40.43 -9.51
CA LEU A 149 34.37 -41.46 -10.07
C LEU A 149 34.98 -42.18 -11.29
N GLN A 150 35.73 -41.47 -12.13
CA GLN A 150 36.43 -42.08 -13.26
C GLN A 150 37.60 -42.97 -12.82
N ASP A 151 38.33 -42.57 -11.80
CA ASP A 151 39.44 -43.36 -11.26
C ASP A 151 38.92 -44.64 -10.58
N GLN A 152 37.78 -44.57 -9.88
CA GLN A 152 37.10 -45.77 -9.34
C GLN A 152 36.60 -46.71 -10.44
N ALA A 153 36.10 -46.17 -11.57
CA ALA A 153 35.66 -47.00 -12.69
C ALA A 153 36.81 -47.72 -13.41
N LYS A 154 38.00 -47.09 -13.50
CA LYS A 154 39.20 -47.70 -14.10
C LYS A 154 39.86 -48.77 -13.23
N GLY A 155 39.61 -48.75 -11.92
CA GLY A 155 40.12 -49.76 -10.99
C GLY A 155 39.36 -51.10 -11.00
N ASN A 156 38.24 -51.21 -11.74
CA ASN A 156 37.32 -52.34 -11.67
C ASN A 156 37.21 -53.17 -12.96
N GLU A 157 38.22 -53.14 -13.82
CA GLU A 157 38.32 -54.02 -15.01
C GLU A 157 38.67 -55.47 -14.59
N PRO A 158 37.79 -56.47 -14.83
CA PRO A 158 38.08 -57.87 -14.53
C PRO A 158 39.00 -58.48 -15.59
N ARG A 159 40.14 -59.05 -15.16
CA ARG A 159 40.98 -59.91 -16.00
C ARG A 159 40.34 -61.29 -16.14
N ASP A 160 39.49 -61.46 -17.15
CA ASP A 160 39.08 -62.79 -17.62
C ASP A 160 39.95 -63.16 -18.83
N THR A 161 40.83 -64.14 -18.65
CA THR A 161 41.50 -64.84 -19.77
C THR A 161 41.21 -66.33 -19.66
N LEU A 162 40.37 -66.78 -20.58
CA LEU A 162 40.01 -68.16 -20.88
C LEU A 162 41.26 -68.97 -21.27
N GLN A 163 41.42 -70.17 -20.73
CA GLN A 163 42.07 -71.28 -21.43
C GLN A 163 41.18 -72.52 -21.36
N ALA A 164 40.84 -73.00 -22.55
CA ALA A 164 39.98 -74.14 -22.82
C ALA A 164 40.80 -75.37 -23.27
N THR A 165 40.16 -76.53 -23.14
CA THR A 165 40.45 -77.84 -23.79
C THR A 165 41.57 -78.67 -23.15
N LYS A 166 41.46 -79.99 -22.94
CA LYS A 166 40.77 -81.02 -23.73
C LYS A 166 40.58 -82.31 -22.89
N GLU A 167 39.42 -82.93 -23.04
CA GLU A 167 39.07 -84.34 -22.74
C GLU A 167 39.85 -85.33 -23.64
N PRO A 168 39.72 -86.67 -23.48
CA PRO A 168 38.71 -87.45 -22.75
C PRO A 168 39.23 -88.41 -21.66
#